data_AF-A0A414IQD9-F1
#
_entry.id   AF-A0A414IQD9-F1
#
_cell.length_a   1.000
_cell.length_b   1.000
_cell.length_c   1.000
_cell.angle_alpha   90.00
_cell.angle_beta   90.00
_cell.angle_gamma   90.00
#
_symmetry.space_group_name_H-M   'P 1'
#
loop_
_entity.id
_entity.type
_entity.pdbx_description
1 polymer ?
#
loop_
_entity_poly.entity_id
_entity_poly.type
_entity_poly.pdbx_seq_one_letter_code
_entity_poly.pdbx_strand_id
1 'polypeptide(L)'
;MNDINNNKLTEKIMEVYKKDSRAAEILAKELTYRCPKQLYVNIREWINSEEISDIYIGNYSIPFILCLWGRDDFVRALDVMIELSEGHVKQAETKIWDMRR
;
A
#
# COMPACT_ATOMS: atom_id res chain seq x y z
N MET A 1 -18.46 -4.95 -8.10
CA MET A 1 -18.13 -4.55 -6.72
C MET A 1 -16.68 -4.94 -6.49
N ASN A 2 -15.77 -3.98 -6.51
CA ASN A 2 -14.37 -4.21 -6.12
C ASN A 2 -14.30 -3.90 -4.62
N ASP A 3 -14.77 -4.81 -3.78
CA ASP A 3 -14.68 -4.63 -2.33
C ASP A 3 -13.42 -5.31 -1.81
N ILE A 4 -12.57 -4.53 -1.14
CA ILE A 4 -11.42 -5.02 -0.41
C ILE A 4 -11.92 -5.84 0.78
N ASN A 5 -11.41 -7.07 0.96
CA ASN A 5 -11.74 -7.87 2.12
C ASN A 5 -10.97 -7.36 3.35
N ASN A 6 -11.61 -6.48 4.13
CA ASN A 6 -11.01 -5.86 5.32
C ASN A 6 -10.55 -6.87 6.38
N ASN A 7 -11.22 -8.00 6.54
CA ASN A 7 -10.81 -9.03 7.51
C ASN A 7 -9.49 -9.66 7.08
N LYS A 8 -9.40 -10.09 5.81
CA LYS A 8 -8.15 -10.63 5.27
C LYS A 8 -7.02 -9.59 5.24
N LEU A 9 -7.34 -8.33 4.94
CA LEU A 9 -6.37 -7.24 5.01
C LEU A 9 -5.82 -7.06 6.43
N THR A 10 -6.70 -7.08 7.44
CA THR A 10 -6.33 -7.00 8.85
C THR A 10 -5.42 -8.16 9.23
N GLU A 11 -5.81 -9.40 8.89
CA GLU A 11 -4.99 -10.60 9.13
C GLU A 11 -3.61 -10.50 8.47
N LYS A 12 -3.54 -10.04 7.21
CA LYS A 12 -2.28 -9.87 6.49
C LYS A 12 -1.38 -8.82 7.14
N ILE A 13 -1.95 -7.71 7.60
CA ILE A 13 -1.21 -6.66 8.32
C ILE A 13 -0.67 -7.19 9.65
N MET A 14 -1.46 -7.96 10.41
CA MET A 14 -1.00 -8.59 11.65
C MET A 14 0.17 -9.54 11.38
N GLU A 15 0.05 -10.38 10.34
CA GLU A 15 1.06 -11.37 9.96
C GLU A 15 2.40 -10.70 9.60
N VAL A 16 2.38 -9.73 8.69
CA VAL A 16 3.57 -9.11 8.11
C VAL A 16 4.22 -8.10 9.07
N TYR A 17 3.41 -7.26 9.71
CA TYR A 17 3.90 -6.15 10.54
C TYR A 17 3.91 -6.44 12.04
N LYS A 18 3.54 -7.66 12.45
CA LYS A 18 3.47 -8.09 13.86
C LYS A 18 2.68 -7.12 14.75
N LYS A 19 1.62 -6.53 14.20
CA LYS A 19 0.70 -5.63 14.90
C LYS A 19 -0.37 -6.43 15.65
N ASP A 20 -0.87 -5.87 16.76
CA ASP A 20 -2.06 -6.41 17.41
C ASP A 20 -3.30 -6.21 16.53
N SER A 21 -4.35 -6.97 16.82
CA SER A 21 -5.57 -6.99 16.02
C SER A 21 -6.24 -5.62 15.90
N ARG A 22 -6.28 -4.84 16.99
CA ARG A 22 -6.94 -3.53 16.98
C ARG A 22 -6.15 -2.53 16.14
N ALA A 23 -4.83 -2.49 16.29
CA ALA A 23 -3.97 -1.63 15.48
C ALA A 23 -4.02 -1.99 13.99
N ALA A 24 -4.05 -3.29 13.67
CA ALA A 24 -4.18 -3.77 12.30
C ALA A 24 -5.55 -3.42 11.68
N GLU A 25 -6.64 -3.54 12.44
CA GLU A 25 -7.98 -3.22 11.96
C GLU A 25 -8.14 -1.72 11.67
N ILE A 26 -7.60 -0.86 12.54
CA ILE A 26 -7.60 0.60 12.32
C ILE A 26 -6.85 0.93 11.02
N LEU A 27 -5.66 0.35 10.84
CA LEU A 27 -4.85 0.57 9.64
C LEU A 27 -5.53 0.05 8.37
N ALA A 28 -6.13 -1.14 8.42
CA ALA A 28 -6.87 -1.72 7.29
C ALA A 28 -8.04 -0.83 6.85
N LYS A 29 -8.80 -0.29 7.82
CA LYS A 29 -9.91 0.63 7.56
C LYS A 29 -9.43 1.95 6.96
N GLU A 30 -8.35 2.51 7.49
CA GLU A 30 -7.77 3.75 6.95
C GLU A 30 -7.29 3.58 5.51
N LEU A 31 -6.54 2.52 5.24
CA LEU A 31 -6.06 2.20 3.88
C LEU A 31 -7.24 2.01 2.94
N THR A 32 -8.25 1.22 3.32
CA THR A 32 -9.42 0.96 2.47
C THR A 32 -10.25 2.22 2.22
N TYR A 33 -10.35 3.12 3.20
CA TYR A 33 -11.10 4.37 3.05
C TYR A 33 -10.42 5.36 2.11
N ARG A 34 -9.09 5.51 2.20
CA ARG A 34 -8.32 6.46 1.39
C ARG A 34 -7.88 5.90 0.03
N CYS A 35 -7.80 4.58 -0.10
CA CYS A 35 -7.24 3.96 -1.29
C CYS A 35 -8.03 4.33 -2.56
N PRO A 36 -7.38 4.85 -3.62
CA PRO A 36 -8.04 5.05 -4.89
C PRO A 36 -8.44 3.69 -5.49
N LYS A 37 -9.62 3.62 -6.11
CA LYS A 37 -10.20 2.38 -6.64
C LYS A 37 -9.27 1.61 -7.61
N GLN A 38 -8.40 2.32 -8.32
CA GLN A 38 -7.44 1.70 -9.23
C GLN A 38 -6.41 0.81 -8.52
N LEU A 39 -6.06 1.10 -7.27
CA LEU A 39 -5.09 0.32 -6.48
C LEU A 39 -5.73 -0.84 -5.69
N TYR A 40 -7.06 -1.01 -5.76
CA TYR A 40 -7.73 -2.12 -5.08
C TYR A 40 -7.23 -3.48 -5.55
N VAL A 41 -6.78 -3.56 -6.82
CA VAL A 41 -6.15 -4.74 -7.39
C VAL A 41 -4.87 -5.10 -6.62
N ASN A 42 -4.00 -4.11 -6.35
CA ASN A 42 -2.76 -4.36 -5.60
C ASN A 42 -3.01 -4.80 -4.16
N ILE A 43 -4.04 -4.27 -3.50
CA ILE A 43 -4.43 -4.74 -2.15
C ILE A 43 -4.85 -6.21 -2.19
N ARG A 44 -5.65 -6.60 -3.19
CA ARG A 44 -6.10 -8.00 -3.34
C ARG A 44 -4.92 -8.93 -3.62
N GLU A 45 -4.05 -8.55 -4.56
CA GLU A 45 -2.84 -9.31 -4.90
C GLU A 45 -1.98 -9.53 -3.65
N TRP A 46 -1.74 -8.47 -2.89
CA TRP A 46 -0.93 -8.53 -1.67
C TRP A 46 -1.54 -9.43 -0.58
N ILE A 47 -2.85 -9.31 -0.33
CA ILE A 47 -3.56 -10.17 0.61
C ILE A 47 -3.43 -11.65 0.22
N ASN A 48 -3.50 -11.95 -1.08
CA ASN A 48 -3.38 -13.30 -1.61
C ASN A 48 -1.93 -13.78 -1.79
N SER A 49 -0.93 -12.93 -1.49
CA SER A 49 0.49 -13.20 -1.75
C SER A 49 0.78 -13.50 -3.23
N GLU A 50 0.06 -12.82 -4.12
CA GLU A 50 0.26 -12.81 -5.57
C GLU A 50 1.33 -11.76 -5.95
N GLU A 51 1.80 -11.84 -7.20
CA GLU A 51 2.65 -10.79 -7.78
C GLU A 51 1.90 -9.47 -7.86
N ILE A 52 2.53 -8.37 -7.43
CA ILE A 52 1.91 -7.05 -7.41
C ILE A 52 2.00 -6.41 -8.78
N SER A 53 0.86 -6.09 -9.38
CA SER A 53 0.79 -5.43 -10.70
C SER A 53 1.35 -4.01 -10.69
N ASP A 54 2.02 -3.62 -11.78
CA ASP A 54 2.48 -2.26 -12.03
C ASP A 54 1.34 -1.30 -12.39
N ILE A 55 0.61 -0.84 -11.38
CA ILE A 55 -0.43 0.18 -11.52
C ILE A 55 0.19 1.56 -11.22
N TYR A 56 0.28 2.39 -12.24
CA TYR A 56 0.97 3.69 -12.15
C TYR A 56 0.07 4.83 -11.67
N ILE A 57 0.62 5.67 -10.79
CA ILE A 57 0.13 6.99 -10.46
C ILE A 57 1.26 7.98 -10.69
N GLY A 58 1.12 8.82 -11.71
CA GLY A 58 2.25 9.59 -12.21
C GLY A 58 3.35 8.66 -12.71
N ASN A 59 4.55 8.79 -12.15
CA ASN A 59 5.73 8.01 -12.54
C ASN A 59 6.02 6.81 -11.62
N TYR A 60 5.12 6.51 -10.67
CA TYR A 60 5.38 5.52 -9.62
C TYR A 60 4.33 4.40 -9.64
N SER A 61 4.79 3.18 -9.38
CA SER A 61 3.98 2.00 -9.06
C SER A 61 4.45 1.44 -7.72
N ILE A 62 3.64 0.59 -7.07
CA ILE A 62 4.06 -0.09 -5.84
C ILE A 62 5.33 -0.93 -6.07
N PRO A 63 5.42 -1.81 -7.10
CA PRO A 63 6.64 -2.57 -7.38
C PRO A 63 7.87 -1.68 -7.58
N PHE A 64 7.71 -0.56 -8.30
CA PHE A 64 8.80 0.38 -8.52
C PHE A 64 9.30 1.03 -7.21
N ILE A 65 8.40 1.47 -6.34
CA ILE A 65 8.76 2.03 -5.02
C ILE A 65 9.47 0.98 -4.16
N LEU A 66 8.95 -0.24 -4.09
CA LEU A 66 9.56 -1.33 -3.33
C LEU A 66 10.96 -1.69 -3.85
N CYS A 67 11.15 -1.66 -5.16
CA CYS A 67 12.44 -1.84 -5.81
C CYS A 67 13.44 -0.74 -5.41
N LEU A 68 13.03 0.54 -5.44
CA LEU A 68 13.86 1.67 -5.00
C LEU A 68 14.26 1.56 -3.53
N TRP A 69 13.34 1.13 -2.67
CA TRP A 69 13.62 0.95 -1.24
C TRP A 69 14.38 -0.33 -0.92
N GLY A 70 14.49 -1.26 -1.87
CA GLY A 70 15.05 -2.60 -1.67
C GLY A 70 14.48 -3.33 -0.46
N ARG A 71 13.20 -3.12 -0.14
CA ARG A 71 12.50 -3.73 1.01
C ARG A 71 11.03 -3.97 0.67
N ASP A 72 10.50 -5.07 1.17
CA ASP A 72 9.11 -5.46 0.96
C ASP A 72 8.19 -4.84 2.03
N ASP A 73 7.93 -3.53 1.90
CA ASP A 73 7.05 -2.76 2.80
C ASP A 73 5.83 -2.23 2.02
N PHE A 74 4.93 -3.15 1.68
CA PHE A 74 3.74 -2.88 0.87
C PHE A 74 2.85 -1.78 1.45
N VAL A 75 2.53 -1.81 2.74
CA VAL A 75 1.61 -0.83 3.35
C VAL A 75 2.17 0.59 3.23
N ARG A 76 3.49 0.77 3.43
CA ARG A 76 4.10 2.08 3.29
C ARG A 76 4.19 2.53 1.83
N ALA A 77 4.44 1.61 0.89
CA ALA A 77 4.41 1.92 -0.53
C ALA A 77 2.99 2.29 -1.01
N LEU A 78 1.97 1.60 -0.50
CA LEU A 78 0.57 1.93 -0.75
C LEU A 78 0.18 3.29 -0.19
N ASP A 79 0.58 3.64 1.05
CA ASP A 79 0.32 4.97 1.64
C ASP A 79 0.92 6.09 0.78
N VAL A 80 2.14 5.89 0.26
CA VAL A 80 2.77 6.82 -0.69
C VAL A 80 1.96 6.95 -1.98
N MET A 81 1.47 5.83 -2.53
CA MET A 81 0.63 5.84 -3.73
C MET A 81 -0.72 6.53 -3.50
N ILE A 82 -1.29 6.41 -2.30
CA ILE A 82 -2.49 7.14 -1.88
C ILE A 82 -2.20 8.64 -1.86
N GLU A 83 -1.10 9.07 -1.25
CA GLU A 83 -0.68 10.48 -1.23
C GLU A 83 -0.47 11.05 -2.63
N LEU A 84 0.14 10.28 -3.55
CA LEU A 84 0.25 10.65 -4.96
C LEU A 84 -1.13 10.88 -5.60
N SER A 85 -2.09 9.99 -5.29
CA SER A 85 -3.46 10.10 -5.82
C SER A 85 -4.26 11.28 -5.26
N GLU A 86 -3.96 11.68 -4.02
CA GLU A 86 -4.55 12.84 -3.33
C GLU A 86 -3.91 14.16 -3.80
N GLY A 87 -2.86 14.11 -4.64
CA GLY A 87 -2.15 15.29 -5.15
C GLY A 87 -1.02 15.78 -4.24
N HIS A 88 -0.69 15.03 -3.17
CA HIS A 88 0.40 15.33 -2.23
C HIS A 88 1.78 14.94 -2.80
N VAL A 89 2.05 15.30 -4.07
CA VAL A 89 3.19 14.80 -4.84
C VAL A 89 4.53 15.05 -4.15
N LYS A 90 4.81 16.28 -3.72
CA LYS A 90 6.09 16.63 -3.07
C LYS A 90 6.36 15.81 -1.81
N GLN A 91 5.32 15.57 -1.01
CA GLN A 91 5.43 14.80 0.23
C GLN A 91 5.69 13.32 -0.08
N ALA A 92 4.92 12.75 -1.01
CA ALA A 92 5.09 11.38 -1.44
C ALA A 92 6.49 11.14 -2.04
N GLU A 93 6.95 12.02 -2.94
CA GLU A 93 8.28 11.91 -3.54
C GLU A 93 9.39 12.01 -2.48
N THR A 94 9.27 12.91 -1.50
CA THR A 94 10.23 13.00 -0.39
C THR A 94 10.33 11.66 0.35
N LYS A 95 9.19 11.03 0.68
CA LYS A 95 9.18 9.70 1.33
C LYS A 95 9.80 8.62 0.44
N ILE A 96 9.56 8.65 -0.88
CA ILE A 96 10.16 7.69 -1.81
C ILE A 96 11.67 7.81 -1.78
N TRP A 97 12.19 9.03 -1.91
CA TRP A 97 13.62 9.29 -2.04
C TRP A 97 14.40 9.15 -0.73
N ASP A 98 13.82 9.51 0.42
CA ASP A 98 14.45 9.39 1.73
C ASP A 98 14.70 7.93 2.14
N MET A 99 13.95 7.01 1.55
CA MET A 99 13.97 5.59 1.89
C MET A 99 14.71 4.72 0.87
N ARG A 100 15.28 5.33 -0.17
CA ARG A 100 16.11 4.61 -1.14
C ARG A 100 17.34 4.02 -0.46
N ARG A 101 17.73 2.81 -0.86
CA ARG A 101 18.95 2.15 -0.38
C ARG A 101 20.17 2.56 -1.19
#